data_AF-R0KVS4-F1
#
_entry.id   AF-R0KVS4-F1
#
_cell.length_a   1.000
_cell.length_b   1.000
_cell.length_c   1.000
_cell.angle_alpha   90.00
_cell.angle_beta   90.00
_cell.angle_gamma   90.00
#
_symmetry.space_group_name_H-M   'P 1'
#
loop_
_entity.id
_entity.type
_entity.pdbx_description
1 polymer ?
#
loop_
_entity_poly.entity_id
_entity_poly.type
_entity_poly.pdbx_seq_one_letter_code
_entity_poly.pdbx_strand_id
1 'polypeptide(L)'
;MVDHINSHINNKKYQCIICKSRFVKSSHVIRHTQRHKEEKVKCNECKTLFYSKDNLKRHTLVCKRSHPCEICGESFESNKEYSKHLRTHKEIQKVYVKGHGT
;
A
#
# COMPACT_ATOMS: atom_id res chain seq x y z
N MET A 1 17.82 -5.03 30.60
CA MET A 1 17.56 -5.13 29.14
C MET A 1 17.31 -6.57 28.66
N VAL A 2 17.55 -7.61 29.49
CA VAL A 2 17.31 -9.01 29.11
C VAL A 2 15.81 -9.39 29.17
N ASP A 3 15.05 -8.88 30.14
CA ASP A 3 13.61 -9.17 30.30
C ASP A 3 12.72 -8.63 29.18
N HIS A 4 13.05 -7.46 28.63
CA HIS A 4 12.33 -6.90 27.48
C HIS A 4 12.46 -7.81 26.24
N ILE A 5 13.68 -8.31 25.99
CA ILE A 5 13.98 -9.19 24.86
C ILE A 5 13.33 -10.57 25.08
N ASN A 6 13.40 -11.11 26.30
CA ASN A 6 12.74 -12.37 26.65
C ASN A 6 11.22 -12.31 26.53
N SER A 7 10.61 -11.16 26.85
CA SER A 7 9.19 -10.92 26.60
C SER A 7 8.86 -11.02 25.10
N HIS A 8 9.73 -10.52 24.22
CA HIS A 8 9.52 -10.62 22.77
C HIS A 8 9.71 -12.03 22.20
N ILE A 9 10.56 -12.85 22.82
CA ILE A 9 10.90 -14.21 22.34
C ILE A 9 9.92 -15.25 22.89
N ASN A 10 9.59 -15.21 24.20
CA ASN A 10 8.74 -16.21 24.86
C ASN A 10 7.23 -15.90 24.84
N ASN A 11 6.79 -14.67 24.54
CA ASN A 11 5.35 -14.35 24.50
C ASN A 11 4.68 -14.54 23.13
N LYS A 12 5.41 -14.98 22.10
CA LYS A 12 4.81 -15.21 20.78
C LYS A 12 4.07 -16.55 20.72
N LYS A 13 2.90 -16.60 21.36
CA LYS A 13 2.06 -17.81 21.53
C LYS A 13 1.27 -18.19 20.28
N TYR A 14 1.06 -17.25 19.36
CA TYR A 14 0.19 -17.47 18.19
C TYR A 14 1.01 -17.64 16.92
N GLN A 15 0.72 -18.67 16.14
CA GLN A 15 1.48 -19.02 14.94
C GLN A 15 0.60 -18.96 13.69
N CYS A 16 1.12 -18.37 12.61
CA CYS A 16 0.50 -18.47 11.29
C CYS A 16 0.61 -19.90 10.78
N ILE A 17 -0.51 -20.52 10.40
CA ILE A 17 -0.50 -21.90 9.91
C ILE A 17 0.19 -22.06 8.56
N ILE A 18 0.20 -20.98 7.75
CA ILE A 18 0.69 -20.95 6.36
C ILE A 18 2.22 -20.81 6.33
N CYS A 19 2.77 -19.73 6.89
CA CYS A 19 4.22 -19.45 6.84
C CYS A 19 4.94 -19.62 8.18
N LYS A 20 4.27 -20.19 9.19
CA LYS A 20 4.82 -20.51 10.52
C LYS A 20 5.36 -19.32 11.33
N SER A 21 5.16 -18.08 10.90
CA SER A 21 5.53 -16.87 11.64
C SER A 21 4.78 -16.76 12.98
N ARG A 22 5.47 -16.31 14.03
CA ARG A 22 4.93 -16.23 15.40
C ARG A 22 4.64 -14.79 15.86
N PHE A 23 3.58 -14.62 16.64
CA PHE A 23 3.04 -13.33 17.08
C PHE A 23 2.57 -13.39 18.54
N VAL A 24 2.60 -12.24 19.21
CA VAL A 24 2.21 -12.11 20.63
C VAL A 24 0.69 -12.07 20.82
N LYS A 25 -0.07 -11.58 19.83
CA LYS A 25 -1.53 -11.42 19.90
C LYS A 25 -2.21 -12.22 18.79
N SER A 26 -3.34 -12.85 19.09
CA SER A 26 -4.17 -13.57 18.10
C SER A 26 -4.64 -12.65 16.97
N SER A 27 -5.07 -11.43 17.31
CA SER A 27 -5.48 -10.40 16.35
C SER A 27 -4.39 -10.06 15.33
N HIS A 28 -3.11 -10.12 15.71
CA HIS A 28 -2.00 -9.90 14.79
C HIS A 28 -1.83 -11.05 13.80
N VAL A 29 -2.05 -12.30 14.23
CA VAL A 29 -2.04 -13.46 13.33
C VAL A 29 -3.20 -13.37 12.34
N ILE A 30 -4.41 -13.06 12.79
CA ILE A 30 -5.60 -12.91 11.94
C ILE A 30 -5.40 -11.82 10.87
N ARG A 31 -4.80 -10.69 11.26
CA ARG A 31 -4.46 -9.63 10.29
C ARG A 31 -3.36 -10.07 9.34
N HIS A 32 -2.34 -10.75 9.84
CA HIS A 32 -1.26 -11.28 9.01
C HIS A 32 -1.75 -12.32 8.00
N THR A 33 -2.69 -13.19 8.36
CA THR A 33 -3.21 -14.21 7.44
C THR A 33 -3.92 -13.62 6.24
N GLN A 34 -4.43 -12.39 6.33
CA GLN A 34 -4.98 -11.71 5.15
C GLN A 34 -3.93 -11.43 4.07
N ARG A 35 -2.63 -11.37 4.43
CA ARG A 35 -1.55 -11.24 3.44
C ARG A 35 -1.38 -12.49 2.57
N HIS A 36 -1.81 -13.64 3.06
CA HIS A 36 -1.77 -14.90 2.32
C HIS A 36 -3.00 -15.08 1.43
N LYS A 37 -4.01 -14.20 1.53
CA LYS A 37 -5.14 -14.18 0.61
C LYS A 37 -4.77 -13.37 -0.63
N GLU A 38 -5.20 -13.84 -1.80
CA GLU A 38 -5.03 -13.13 -3.06
C GLU A 38 -5.99 -11.93 -3.18
N GLU A 39 -7.07 -11.92 -2.40
CA GLU A 39 -8.03 -10.84 -2.35
C GLU A 39 -7.42 -9.59 -1.69
N LYS A 40 -7.02 -8.62 -2.52
CA LYS A 40 -6.54 -7.31 -2.09
C LYS A 40 -7.66 -6.29 -2.21
N VAL A 41 -7.77 -5.42 -1.22
CA VAL A 41 -8.71 -4.30 -1.22
C VAL A 41 -8.04 -3.11 -1.92
N LYS A 42 -8.71 -2.54 -2.92
CA LYS A 42 -8.20 -1.44 -3.73
C LYS A 42 -8.61 -0.09 -3.15
N CYS A 43 -7.69 0.87 -3.10
CA CYS A 43 -8.02 2.27 -2.90
C CYS A 43 -8.60 2.86 -4.19
N ASN A 44 -9.79 3.46 -4.14
CA ASN A 44 -10.41 4.02 -5.34
C ASN A 44 -9.70 5.29 -5.84
N GLU A 45 -9.05 6.04 -4.95
CA GLU A 45 -8.38 7.30 -5.30
C GLU A 45 -7.06 7.08 -6.04
N CYS A 46 -6.19 6.21 -5.52
CA CYS A 46 -4.83 5.99 -6.05
C CYS A 46 -4.59 4.59 -6.61
N LYS A 47 -5.63 3.73 -6.65
CA LYS A 47 -5.58 2.35 -7.15
C LYS A 47 -4.61 1.42 -6.40
N THR A 48 -3.98 1.87 -5.31
CA THR A 48 -3.06 1.07 -4.47
C THR A 48 -3.81 -0.08 -3.78
N LEU A 49 -3.16 -1.25 -3.70
CA LEU A 49 -3.73 -2.49 -3.18
C LEU A 49 -3.28 -2.76 -1.73
N PHE A 50 -4.22 -3.15 -0.87
CA PHE A 50 -3.99 -3.43 0.55
C PHE A 50 -4.52 -4.82 0.94
N TYR A 51 -3.79 -5.49 1.83
CA TYR A 51 -4.20 -6.80 2.38
C TYR A 51 -5.22 -6.71 3.52
N SER A 52 -5.59 -5.51 3.99
CA SER A 52 -6.58 -5.36 5.05
C SER A 52 -7.38 -4.07 4.91
N LYS A 53 -8.67 -4.14 5.25
CA LYS A 53 -9.59 -2.98 5.25
C LYS A 53 -9.14 -1.88 6.22
N ASP A 54 -8.54 -2.25 7.35
CA ASP A 54 -8.00 -1.30 8.34
C ASP A 54 -6.81 -0.49 7.77
N ASN A 55 -5.89 -1.17 7.07
CA ASN A 55 -4.78 -0.50 6.39
C ASN A 55 -5.29 0.43 5.28
N LEU A 56 -6.29 0.00 4.50
CA LEU A 56 -6.94 0.86 3.51
C LEU A 56 -7.58 2.10 4.16
N LYS A 57 -8.37 1.93 5.23
CA LYS A 57 -9.00 3.08 5.94
C LYS A 57 -7.97 4.11 6.39
N ARG A 58 -6.89 3.66 7.02
CA ARG A 58 -5.79 4.54 7.46
C ARG A 58 -5.09 5.22 6.28
N HIS A 59 -4.86 4.47 5.20
CA HIS A 59 -4.30 5.04 3.97
C HIS A 59 -5.24 6.10 3.37
N THR A 60 -6.54 5.83 3.27
CA THR A 60 -7.52 6.75 2.68
C THR A 60 -7.56 8.10 3.40
N LEU A 61 -7.34 8.14 4.72
CA LEU A 61 -7.25 9.40 5.48
C LEU A 61 -6.08 10.30 5.03
N VAL A 62 -4.97 9.69 4.59
CA VAL A 62 -3.80 10.39 4.05
C VAL A 62 -3.98 10.64 2.55
N CYS A 63 -4.42 9.62 1.80
CA CYS A 63 -4.63 9.69 0.36
C CYS A 63 -5.65 10.75 -0.06
N LYS A 64 -6.69 11.00 0.74
CA LYS A 64 -7.66 12.09 0.49
C LYS A 64 -7.05 13.48 0.65
N ARG A 65 -5.93 13.60 1.36
CA ARG A 65 -5.14 14.84 1.42
C ARG A 65 -4.11 14.93 0.30
N SER A 66 -3.97 13.87 -0.50
CA SER A 66 -3.02 13.76 -1.60
C SER A 66 -3.71 14.00 -2.95
N HIS A 67 -2.93 14.31 -3.96
CA HIS A 67 -3.35 14.45 -5.36
C HIS A 67 -2.90 13.20 -6.15
N PRO A 68 -3.80 12.24 -6.43
CA PRO A 68 -3.44 11.04 -7.18
C PRO A 68 -3.34 11.31 -8.69
N CYS A 69 -2.33 10.72 -9.33
CA CYS A 69 -2.19 10.68 -10.78
C CYS A 69 -3.07 9.58 -11.37
N GLU A 70 -4.01 9.96 -12.24
CA GLU A 70 -4.93 9.01 -12.86
C GLU A 70 -4.24 8.09 -13.89
N ILE A 71 -3.07 8.52 -14.40
CA ILE A 71 -2.28 7.82 -15.42
C ILE A 71 -1.47 6.67 -14.80
N CYS A 72 -0.65 6.95 -13.78
CA CYS A 72 0.24 5.94 -13.17
C CYS A 72 -0.16 5.52 -11.74
N GLY A 73 -1.09 6.21 -11.10
CA GLY A 73 -1.53 5.90 -9.73
C GLY A 73 -0.64 6.44 -8.61
N GLU A 74 0.44 7.18 -8.92
CA GLU A 74 1.25 7.85 -7.89
C GLU A 74 0.46 8.97 -7.20
N SER A 75 0.61 9.11 -5.88
CA SER A 75 -0.06 10.17 -5.09
C SER A 75 0.95 11.17 -4.55
N PHE A 76 0.62 12.46 -4.66
CA PHE A 76 1.49 13.56 -4.24
C PHE A 76 0.87 14.31 -3.05
N GLU A 77 1.68 14.71 -2.08
CA GLU A 77 1.21 15.43 -0.89
C GLU A 77 0.83 16.89 -1.19
N SER A 78 1.33 17.44 -2.31
CA SER A 78 1.03 18.81 -2.73
C SER A 78 0.61 18.92 -4.19
N ASN A 79 -0.28 19.88 -4.48
CA ASN A 79 -0.72 20.18 -5.86
C ASN A 79 0.46 20.62 -6.75
N LYS A 80 1.45 21.31 -6.18
CA LYS A 80 2.64 21.76 -6.91
C LYS A 80 3.47 20.57 -7.43
N GLU A 81 3.67 19.56 -6.60
CA GLU A 81 4.38 18.33 -6.99
C GLU A 81 3.57 17.51 -7.99
N TYR A 82 2.26 17.36 -7.76
CA TYR A 82 1.34 16.75 -8.70
C TYR A 82 1.37 17.40 -10.08
N SER A 83 1.28 18.73 -10.13
CA SER A 83 1.32 19.51 -11.37
C SER A 83 2.65 19.40 -12.10
N LYS A 84 3.77 19.28 -11.37
CA LYS A 84 5.10 19.02 -11.96
C LYS A 84 5.17 17.60 -12.53
N HIS A 85 4.67 16.62 -11.78
CA HIS A 85 4.60 15.23 -12.22
C HIS A 85 3.72 15.07 -13.48
N LEU A 86 2.56 15.72 -13.57
CA LEU A 86 1.73 15.67 -14.79
C LEU A 86 2.46 16.14 -16.07
N ARG A 87 3.51 16.97 -15.94
CA ARG A 87 4.32 17.38 -17.10
C ARG A 87 5.21 16.25 -17.62
N THR A 88 5.64 15.32 -16.78
CA THR A 88 6.41 14.15 -17.23
C THR A 88 5.55 13.25 -18.12
N HIS A 89 4.25 13.13 -17.81
CA HIS A 89 3.29 12.44 -18.68
C HIS A 89 3.02 13.17 -19.99
N LYS A 90 3.05 14.51 -20.01
CA LYS A 90 2.88 15.30 -21.26
C LYS A 90 4.05 15.10 -22.23
N GLU A 91 5.27 14.95 -21.73
CA GLU A 91 6.45 14.62 -22.55
C GLU A 91 6.35 13.18 -23.11
N ILE A 92 5.75 12.25 -22.36
CA ILE A 92 5.47 10.87 -22.80
C ILE A 92 4.29 10.81 -23.79
N GLN A 93 3.28 11.68 -23.65
CA GLN A 93 2.13 11.76 -24.58
C GLN A 93 2.53 12.22 -25.99
N LYS A 94 3.58 13.05 -26.14
CA LYS A 94 4.10 13.42 -27.46
C LYS A 94 4.72 12.24 -28.22
N VAL A 95 5.16 11.19 -27.52
CA VAL A 95 5.73 9.98 -28.12
C VAL A 95 4.62 9.04 -28.61
N TYR A 96 3.50 8.94 -27.89
CA TYR A 96 2.41 8.03 -28.25
C TYR A 96 1.47 8.54 -29.35
N VAL A 97 1.44 9.85 -29.62
CA VAL A 97 0.59 10.44 -30.69
C VAL A 97 1.35 10.56 -32.03
N LYS A 98 2.67 10.28 -32.08
CA LYS A 98 3.49 10.32 -33.30
C LYS A 98 3.88 8.91 -33.80
N GLY A 99 2.91 8.00 -33.81
CA GLY A 99 3.14 6.60 -34.13
C GLY A 99 2.00 5.91 -34.86
N HIS A 100 1.30 6.59 -35.77
CA HIS A 100 0.59 5.93 -36.89
C HIS A 100 0.68 6.87 -38.10
N GLY A 101 1.59 6.52 -39.00
CA GLY A 101 1.76 7.17 -40.29
C GLY A 101 0.84 6.56 -41.36
N THR A 102 0.85 7.28 -42.49
CA THR A 102 0.14 7.12 -43.78
C THR A 102 -1.33 7.51 -43.79
#